data_AF-A0A7X1ZS41-F1
#
_entry.id   AF-A0A7X1ZS41-F1
#
_cell.length_a   1.000
_cell.length_b   1.000
_cell.length_c   1.000
_cell.angle_alpha   90.00
_cell.angle_beta   90.00
_cell.angle_gamma   90.00
#
_symmetry.space_group_name_H-M   'P 1'
#
loop_
_entity.id
_entity.type
_entity.pdbx_description
1 polymer ?
#
loop_
_entity_poly.entity_id
_entity_poly.type
_entity_poly.pdbx_seq_one_letter_code
_entity_poly.pdbx_strand_id
1 'polypeptide(L)'
;MKKTLLLVAALIALPLTLFAAERTVVVEIFTGTWCYYCPAGANGAEDLHEEHPGKVLIVEYHVGASDPFANNYVTPRYNLYGITGVPTAVFDGVEQVVGGGHTGSKFFTYNAIYNTRTAIEPPLEINLTQTTNTLASTSGSLKATITNVSNGEVSGNVHFTVTESHIPYSWQGLDSLFFVERAMLPHAFGEEITLAPGEDITLNRNFTIDETWPYFTEDDNIEFGCFVQGVDKEIYQAAVLEFGEPTSVQEDRDLAFFLSTPAVISKKGSVELSLNAAADVDLSLYNALGNKVKSLYAGALEAGVHYIALEAGTLPRGTYFLRATAAGHNQIRKLLILH
;
A
#
# COMPACT_ATOMS: atom_id res chain seq x y z
N MET A 1 -50.95 -47.05 26.47
CA MET A 1 -49.76 -46.26 26.84
C MET A 1 -48.99 -45.90 25.57
N LYS A 2 -49.18 -44.70 25.00
CA LYS A 2 -48.31 -44.13 23.98
C LYS A 2 -47.99 -42.71 24.43
N LYS A 3 -46.77 -42.50 24.93
CA LYS A 3 -46.26 -41.19 25.34
C LYS A 3 -45.78 -40.48 24.08
N THR A 4 -46.49 -39.45 23.67
CA THR A 4 -46.07 -38.56 22.59
C THR A 4 -45.03 -37.60 23.16
N LEU A 5 -43.76 -37.75 22.78
CA LEU A 5 -42.71 -36.77 23.07
C LEU A 5 -42.90 -35.58 22.14
N LEU A 6 -43.27 -34.42 22.67
CA LEU A 6 -43.10 -33.14 21.99
C LEU A 6 -41.63 -32.74 22.12
N LEU A 7 -40.87 -32.78 21.02
CA LEU A 7 -39.60 -32.07 20.91
C LEU A 7 -39.91 -30.59 20.73
N VAL A 8 -39.71 -29.81 21.78
CA VAL A 8 -39.59 -28.35 21.69
C VAL A 8 -38.15 -28.07 21.28
N ALA A 9 -37.93 -27.75 20.00
CA ALA A 9 -36.68 -27.20 19.54
C ALA A 9 -36.56 -25.77 20.09
N ALA A 10 -35.81 -25.60 21.17
CA ALA A 10 -35.42 -24.28 21.65
C ALA A 10 -34.47 -23.67 20.62
N LEU A 11 -34.98 -22.75 19.80
CA LEU A 11 -34.19 -21.94 18.88
C LEU A 11 -33.32 -21.01 19.75
N ILE A 12 -32.08 -21.40 20.02
CA ILE A 12 -31.09 -20.53 20.63
C ILE A 12 -30.73 -19.50 19.57
N ALA A 13 -31.39 -18.34 19.60
CA ALA A 13 -30.97 -17.17 18.86
C ALA A 13 -29.64 -16.70 19.48
N LEU A 14 -28.53 -17.15 18.90
CA LEU A 14 -27.23 -16.54 19.15
C LEU A 14 -27.35 -15.08 18.71
N PRO A 15 -27.11 -14.08 19.56
CA PRO A 15 -27.07 -12.71 19.09
C PRO A 15 -25.90 -12.62 18.10
N LEU A 16 -26.21 -12.46 16.81
CA LEU A 16 -25.24 -11.94 15.86
C LEU A 16 -24.92 -10.52 16.33
N THR A 17 -23.80 -10.35 17.00
CA THR A 17 -23.19 -9.04 17.15
C THR A 17 -22.72 -8.63 15.76
N LEU A 18 -23.51 -7.84 15.04
CA LEU A 18 -22.95 -7.03 13.95
C LEU A 18 -21.94 -6.09 14.59
N PHE A 19 -20.67 -6.28 14.29
CA PHE A 19 -19.67 -5.26 14.55
C PHE A 19 -19.85 -4.20 13.46
N ALA A 20 -20.32 -3.03 13.86
CA ALA A 20 -20.24 -1.81 13.07
C ALA A 20 -18.78 -1.54 12.69
N ALA A 21 -18.54 -1.11 11.46
CA ALA A 21 -17.18 -0.78 11.02
C ALA A 21 -16.71 0.50 11.71
N GLU A 22 -15.52 0.46 12.30
CA GLU A 22 -14.95 1.66 12.89
C GLU A 22 -14.51 2.62 11.76
N ARG A 23 -14.84 3.90 11.88
CA ARG A 23 -14.49 4.91 10.87
C ARG A 23 -13.00 5.23 10.93
N THR A 24 -12.32 5.16 9.78
CA THR A 24 -11.01 5.79 9.60
C THR A 24 -11.24 7.23 9.12
N VAL A 25 -10.81 8.21 9.90
CA VAL A 25 -10.99 9.63 9.55
C VAL A 25 -9.90 10.06 8.57
N VAL A 26 -10.28 10.75 7.50
CA VAL A 26 -9.31 11.31 6.55
C VAL A 26 -9.04 12.77 6.87
N VAL A 27 -7.76 13.15 6.91
CA VAL A 27 -7.31 14.52 7.11
C VAL A 27 -6.46 14.95 5.92
N GLU A 28 -7.07 15.74 5.03
CA GLU A 28 -6.36 16.34 3.90
C GLU A 28 -5.86 17.73 4.30
N ILE A 29 -4.54 17.93 4.31
CA ILE A 29 -3.92 19.20 4.72
C ILE A 29 -3.23 19.86 3.53
N PHE A 30 -3.64 21.08 3.21
CA PHE A 30 -2.96 21.90 2.21
C PHE A 30 -1.88 22.73 2.89
N THR A 31 -0.62 22.54 2.48
CA THR A 31 0.56 23.04 3.19
C THR A 31 1.66 23.54 2.23
N GLY A 32 2.80 23.96 2.76
CA GLY A 32 4.00 24.25 2.00
C GLY A 32 5.22 24.52 2.89
N THR A 33 6.39 24.09 2.45
CA THR A 33 7.69 24.32 3.11
C THR A 33 8.04 25.81 3.26
N TRP A 34 7.47 26.66 2.41
CA TRP A 34 7.64 28.12 2.44
C TRP A 34 6.69 28.83 3.42
N CYS A 35 5.69 28.12 3.97
CA CYS A 35 4.58 28.71 4.70
C CYS A 35 4.89 28.86 6.21
N TYR A 36 5.08 30.10 6.65
CA TYR A 36 5.37 30.45 8.05
C TYR A 36 4.33 29.92 9.06
N TYR A 37 3.07 29.79 8.67
CA TYR A 37 1.99 29.34 9.57
C TYR A 37 1.75 27.83 9.53
N CYS A 38 2.43 27.08 8.66
CA CYS A 38 2.16 25.66 8.45
C CYS A 38 2.71 24.71 9.55
N PRO A 39 3.82 25.00 10.26
CA PRO A 39 4.40 24.06 11.24
C PRO A 39 3.44 23.51 12.30
N ALA A 40 2.61 24.36 12.91
CA ALA A 40 1.68 23.88 13.93
C ALA A 40 0.56 22.98 13.37
N GLY A 41 0.24 23.14 12.08
CA GLY A 41 -0.69 22.26 11.38
C GLY A 41 -0.08 20.87 11.18
N ALA A 42 1.15 20.79 10.70
CA ALA A 42 1.89 19.54 10.52
C ALA A 42 2.10 18.80 11.85
N ASN A 43 2.63 19.47 12.88
CA ASN A 43 2.76 18.89 14.22
C ASN A 43 1.42 18.38 14.77
N GLY A 44 0.31 19.08 14.49
CA GLY A 44 -1.02 18.64 14.90
C GLY A 44 -1.49 17.37 14.18
N ALA A 45 -1.06 17.16 12.95
CA ALA A 45 -1.33 15.97 12.16
C ALA A 45 -0.52 14.79 12.69
N GLU A 46 0.79 14.98 12.92
CA GLU A 46 1.68 13.99 13.55
C GLU A 46 1.15 13.55 14.93
N ASP A 47 0.88 14.50 15.83
CA ASP A 47 0.34 14.21 17.17
C ASP A 47 -1.00 13.44 17.09
N LEU A 48 -1.83 13.74 16.08
CA LEU A 48 -3.12 13.07 15.88
C LEU A 48 -2.92 11.62 15.41
N HIS A 49 -1.99 11.41 14.48
CA HIS A 49 -1.64 10.07 13.98
C HIS A 49 -1.04 9.20 15.09
N GLU A 50 -0.14 9.76 15.91
CA GLU A 50 0.46 9.05 17.05
C GLU A 50 -0.57 8.64 18.11
N GLU A 51 -1.56 9.49 18.40
CA GLU A 51 -2.63 9.18 19.36
C GLU A 51 -3.64 8.15 18.80
N HIS A 52 -3.84 8.11 17.47
CA HIS A 52 -4.84 7.28 16.81
C HIS A 52 -4.27 6.41 15.67
N PRO A 53 -3.28 5.55 15.96
CA PRO A 53 -2.57 4.79 14.93
C PRO A 53 -3.51 3.84 14.18
N GLY A 54 -3.41 3.83 12.85
CA GLY A 54 -4.24 3.01 11.98
C GLY A 54 -5.71 3.44 11.90
N LYS A 55 -6.11 4.56 12.52
CA LYS A 55 -7.49 5.08 12.54
C LYS A 55 -7.64 6.46 11.90
N VAL A 56 -6.54 7.02 11.41
CA VAL A 56 -6.50 8.30 10.70
C VAL A 56 -5.66 8.11 9.45
N LEU A 57 -6.17 8.55 8.30
CA LEU A 57 -5.40 8.69 7.08
C LEU A 57 -5.06 10.17 6.89
N ILE A 58 -3.77 10.52 6.92
CA ILE A 58 -3.32 11.90 6.75
C ILE A 58 -2.70 12.05 5.36
N VAL A 59 -3.04 13.12 4.66
CA VAL A 59 -2.50 13.42 3.32
C VAL A 59 -2.14 14.90 3.25
N GLU A 60 -0.85 15.22 3.25
CA GLU A 60 -0.35 16.59 3.15
C GLU A 60 -0.05 16.97 1.69
N TYR A 61 -0.90 17.82 1.13
CA TYR A 61 -0.75 18.36 -0.20
C TYR A 61 0.08 19.66 -0.18
N HIS A 62 1.28 19.59 -0.75
CA HIS A 62 2.14 20.76 -0.90
C HIS A 62 1.69 21.65 -2.06
N VAL A 63 1.51 22.95 -1.78
CA VAL A 63 1.03 23.94 -2.76
C VAL A 63 2.14 24.91 -3.18
N GLY A 64 2.04 25.38 -4.42
CA GLY A 64 2.91 26.39 -5.00
C GLY A 64 4.08 25.78 -5.77
N ALA A 65 4.31 26.24 -7.00
CA ALA A 65 5.27 25.64 -7.93
C ALA A 65 6.74 25.70 -7.48
N SER A 66 7.06 26.52 -6.47
CA SER A 66 8.40 26.59 -5.88
C SER A 66 8.60 25.61 -4.72
N ASP A 67 7.54 24.98 -4.24
CA ASP A 67 7.64 23.96 -3.21
C ASP A 67 8.17 22.66 -3.84
N PRO A 68 9.25 22.05 -3.32
CA PRO A 68 9.83 20.86 -3.91
C PRO A 68 8.88 19.68 -4.00
N PHE A 69 7.87 19.62 -3.13
CA PHE A 69 6.94 18.50 -3.02
C PHE A 69 5.61 18.75 -3.73
N ALA A 70 5.42 19.92 -4.36
CA ALA A 70 4.23 20.19 -5.14
C ALA A 70 4.18 19.33 -6.42
N ASN A 71 3.03 18.72 -6.68
CA ASN A 71 2.79 17.90 -7.87
C ASN A 71 1.43 18.27 -8.51
N ASN A 72 0.93 17.45 -9.45
CA ASN A 72 -0.34 17.75 -10.14
C ASN A 72 -1.60 17.24 -9.40
N TYR A 73 -1.44 16.40 -8.37
CA TYR A 73 -2.56 15.81 -7.62
C TYR A 73 -3.19 16.79 -6.63
N VAL A 74 -2.42 17.76 -6.11
CA VAL A 74 -2.96 18.79 -5.21
C VAL A 74 -4.03 19.67 -5.86
N THR A 75 -3.91 20.02 -7.15
CA THR A 75 -4.78 21.04 -7.77
C THR A 75 -6.26 20.64 -7.78
N PRO A 76 -6.65 19.42 -8.20
CA PRO A 76 -8.05 18.98 -8.10
C PRO A 76 -8.60 19.02 -6.68
N ARG A 77 -7.83 18.57 -5.68
CA ARG A 77 -8.23 18.58 -4.26
C ARG A 77 -8.38 20.00 -3.71
N TYR A 78 -7.40 20.86 -4.00
CA TYR A 78 -7.38 22.27 -3.62
C TYR A 78 -8.61 23.01 -4.15
N ASN A 79 -8.97 22.75 -5.42
CA ASN A 79 -10.16 23.34 -6.05
C ASN A 79 -11.47 22.77 -5.50
N LEU A 80 -11.53 21.46 -5.23
CA LEU A 80 -12.72 20.81 -4.66
C LEU A 80 -13.15 21.48 -3.35
N TYR A 81 -12.18 21.79 -2.49
CA TYR A 81 -12.41 22.38 -1.18
C TYR A 81 -12.40 23.92 -1.17
N GLY A 82 -12.13 24.55 -2.32
CA GLY A 82 -12.12 26.00 -2.44
C GLY A 82 -11.06 26.65 -1.55
N ILE A 83 -9.90 26.02 -1.42
CA ILE A 83 -8.83 26.48 -0.52
C ILE A 83 -8.34 27.85 -0.99
N THR A 84 -8.20 28.80 -0.06
CA THR A 84 -7.72 30.16 -0.35
C THR A 84 -6.41 30.51 0.37
N GLY A 85 -5.92 29.63 1.24
CA GLY A 85 -4.70 29.85 2.02
C GLY A 85 -4.25 28.58 2.72
N VAL A 86 -2.97 28.57 3.13
CA VAL A 86 -2.34 27.46 3.83
C VAL A 86 -1.77 27.91 5.19
N PRO A 87 -1.76 27.04 6.23
CA PRO A 87 -2.28 25.68 6.19
C PRO A 87 -3.81 25.68 6.22
N THR A 88 -4.44 24.71 5.56
CA THR A 88 -5.86 24.39 5.74
C THR A 88 -6.02 22.89 5.82
N ALA A 89 -6.54 22.38 6.94
CA ALA A 89 -6.87 20.96 7.11
C ALA A 89 -8.36 20.73 6.87
N VAL A 90 -8.70 19.64 6.18
CA VAL A 90 -10.08 19.23 5.87
C VAL A 90 -10.30 17.81 6.38
N PHE A 91 -11.22 17.67 7.34
CA PHE A 91 -11.56 16.39 7.98
C PHE A 91 -12.78 15.77 7.29
N ASP A 92 -12.62 14.55 6.78
CA ASP A 92 -13.60 13.82 5.99
C ASP A 92 -14.24 14.65 4.86
N GLY A 93 -13.52 15.64 4.33
CA GLY A 93 -14.06 16.56 3.33
C GLY A 93 -15.18 17.51 3.82
N VAL A 94 -15.46 17.53 5.12
CA VAL A 94 -16.57 18.31 5.73
C VAL A 94 -16.05 19.47 6.59
N GLU A 95 -15.25 19.18 7.62
CA GLU A 95 -14.84 20.17 8.62
C GLU A 95 -13.49 20.79 8.25
N GLN A 96 -13.43 22.12 8.13
CA GLN A 96 -12.21 22.84 7.76
C GLN A 96 -11.60 23.59 8.94
N VAL A 97 -10.29 23.44 9.11
CA VAL A 97 -9.48 24.26 10.03
C VAL A 97 -8.49 25.07 9.21
N VAL A 98 -8.71 26.38 9.16
CA VAL A 98 -7.84 27.32 8.44
C VAL A 98 -6.84 27.94 9.41
N GLY A 99 -5.57 27.93 9.00
CA GLY A 99 -4.47 28.55 9.73
C GLY A 99 -3.86 27.63 10.78
N GLY A 100 -2.57 27.85 11.01
CA GLY A 100 -1.76 27.06 11.92
C GLY A 100 -1.13 27.95 12.99
N GLY A 101 0.19 28.06 12.89
CA GLY A 101 1.10 28.79 13.73
C GLY A 101 2.52 28.37 13.36
N HIS A 102 3.51 29.24 13.59
CA HIS A 102 4.91 28.90 13.34
C HIS A 102 5.49 27.92 14.38
N THR A 103 4.83 27.80 15.54
CA THR A 103 5.25 26.92 16.64
C THR A 103 4.01 26.33 17.31
N GLY A 104 4.20 25.25 18.08
CA GLY A 104 3.13 24.54 18.76
C GLY A 104 2.48 23.49 17.86
N SER A 105 1.27 23.08 18.22
CA SER A 105 0.53 22.00 17.56
C SER A 105 -0.96 22.32 17.53
N LYS A 106 -1.66 21.85 16.48
CA LYS A 106 -3.13 21.90 16.35
C LYS A 106 -3.84 20.69 16.95
N PHE A 107 -3.13 19.78 17.60
CA PHE A 107 -3.65 18.51 18.13
C PHE A 107 -5.02 18.64 18.80
N PHE A 108 -5.21 19.52 19.79
CA PHE A 108 -6.50 19.60 20.50
C PHE A 108 -7.67 20.00 19.59
N THR A 109 -7.44 20.87 18.62
CA THR A 109 -8.46 21.25 17.63
C THR A 109 -8.75 20.08 16.70
N TYR A 110 -7.70 19.43 16.19
CA TYR A 110 -7.83 18.29 15.28
C TYR A 110 -8.49 17.09 15.95
N ASN A 111 -8.07 16.74 17.16
CA ASN A 111 -8.61 15.63 17.94
C ASN A 111 -10.08 15.86 18.32
N ALA A 112 -10.49 17.11 18.59
CA ALA A 112 -11.90 17.41 18.84
C ALA A 112 -12.76 17.10 17.60
N ILE A 113 -12.29 17.44 16.39
CA ILE A 113 -12.98 17.13 15.14
C ILE A 113 -12.92 15.63 14.85
N TYR A 114 -11.76 14.99 15.01
CA TYR A 114 -11.63 13.53 14.88
C TYR A 114 -12.69 12.79 15.70
N ASN A 115 -12.86 13.15 16.98
CA ASN A 115 -13.84 12.53 17.86
C ASN A 115 -15.30 12.75 17.43
N THR A 116 -15.62 13.87 16.76
CA THR A 116 -16.98 14.05 16.21
C THR A 116 -17.19 13.21 14.96
N ARG A 117 -16.15 13.05 14.13
CA ARG A 117 -16.20 12.25 12.91
C ARG A 117 -16.28 10.75 13.18
N THR A 118 -15.48 10.22 14.11
CA THR A 118 -15.50 8.79 14.48
C THR A 118 -16.81 8.34 15.13
N ALA A 119 -17.59 9.27 15.70
CA ALA A 119 -18.91 8.99 16.23
C ALA A 119 -19.99 8.78 15.14
N ILE A 120 -19.66 9.04 13.87
CA ILE A 120 -20.57 8.86 12.72
C ILE A 120 -20.32 7.49 12.11
N GLU A 121 -21.33 6.62 12.19
CA GLU A 121 -21.34 5.29 11.58
C GLU A 121 -21.05 5.40 10.06
N PRO A 122 -19.98 4.77 9.56
CA PRO A 122 -19.68 4.78 8.13
C PRO A 122 -20.66 3.89 7.37
N PRO A 123 -21.18 4.32 6.20
CA PRO A 123 -22.08 3.48 5.40
C PRO A 123 -21.32 2.39 4.61
N LEU A 124 -19.99 2.42 4.62
CA LEU A 124 -19.10 1.52 3.88
C LEU A 124 -18.08 0.85 4.81
N GLU A 125 -17.69 -0.35 4.43
CA GLU A 125 -16.48 -1.05 4.90
C GLU A 125 -15.44 -1.06 3.79
N ILE A 126 -14.16 -0.86 4.13
CA ILE A 126 -13.05 -0.95 3.18
C ILE A 126 -11.99 -1.89 3.74
N ASN A 127 -11.71 -2.97 3.02
CA ASN A 127 -10.53 -3.80 3.24
C ASN A 127 -9.47 -3.46 2.20
N LEU A 128 -8.35 -2.87 2.65
CA LEU A 128 -7.22 -2.51 1.81
C LEU A 128 -6.07 -3.50 2.05
N THR A 129 -5.60 -4.14 0.98
CA THR A 129 -4.40 -4.98 1.02
C THR A 129 -3.41 -4.58 -0.07
N GLN A 130 -2.17 -5.02 0.08
CA GLN A 130 -1.12 -4.83 -0.90
C GLN A 130 -0.50 -6.16 -1.33
N THR A 131 -0.02 -6.19 -2.57
CA THR A 131 0.95 -7.15 -3.06
C THR A 131 2.18 -6.41 -3.54
N THR A 132 3.36 -6.77 -3.01
CA THR A 132 4.64 -6.23 -3.48
C THR A 132 5.22 -7.14 -4.55
N ASN A 133 5.77 -6.56 -5.60
CA ASN A 133 6.53 -7.29 -6.59
C ASN A 133 7.83 -7.78 -5.95
N THR A 134 7.98 -9.09 -5.78
CA THR A 134 9.16 -9.72 -5.15
C THR A 134 10.46 -9.47 -5.93
N LEU A 135 10.38 -8.92 -7.15
CA LEU A 135 11.52 -8.59 -8.02
C LEU A 135 11.83 -7.09 -8.08
N ALA A 136 10.93 -6.24 -7.59
CA ALA A 136 11.06 -4.79 -7.53
C ALA A 136 10.26 -4.31 -6.31
N SER A 137 10.92 -4.23 -5.15
CA SER A 137 10.26 -3.91 -3.87
C SER A 137 9.47 -2.61 -3.94
N THR A 138 9.91 -1.65 -4.75
CA THR A 138 9.25 -0.37 -4.99
C THR A 138 8.01 -0.42 -5.88
N SER A 139 7.47 -1.58 -6.25
CA SER A 139 6.28 -1.68 -7.11
C SER A 139 5.35 -2.81 -6.69
N GLY A 140 4.06 -2.68 -7.00
CA GLY A 140 3.07 -3.64 -6.55
C GLY A 140 1.65 -3.30 -6.97
N SER A 141 0.68 -3.94 -6.33
CA SER A 141 -0.74 -3.64 -6.48
C SER A 141 -1.41 -3.44 -5.12
N LEU A 142 -2.26 -2.41 -5.03
CA LEU A 142 -3.23 -2.23 -3.95
C LEU A 142 -4.55 -2.84 -4.37
N LYS A 143 -5.20 -3.54 -3.44
CA LYS A 143 -6.54 -4.10 -3.62
C LYS A 143 -7.45 -3.54 -2.54
N ALA A 144 -8.47 -2.80 -2.93
CA ALA A 144 -9.54 -2.39 -2.04
C ALA A 144 -10.81 -3.20 -2.34
N THR A 145 -11.32 -3.92 -1.34
CA THR A 145 -12.67 -4.46 -1.36
C THR A 145 -13.56 -3.55 -0.52
N ILE A 146 -14.56 -2.95 -1.17
CA ILE A 146 -15.45 -1.94 -0.60
C ILE A 146 -16.85 -2.53 -0.54
N THR A 147 -17.45 -2.57 0.64
CA THR A 147 -18.77 -3.16 0.87
C THR A 147 -19.72 -2.10 1.41
N ASN A 148 -20.91 -1.99 0.83
CA ASN A 148 -21.97 -1.15 1.40
C ASN A 148 -22.71 -1.91 2.50
N VAL A 149 -22.49 -1.48 3.75
CA VAL A 149 -23.10 -2.06 4.95
C VAL A 149 -24.33 -1.30 5.44
N SER A 150 -24.70 -0.23 4.73
CA SER A 150 -25.89 0.56 5.02
C SER A 150 -27.15 -0.02 4.38
N ASN A 151 -28.30 0.60 4.68
CA ASN A 151 -29.60 0.23 4.09
C ASN A 151 -29.95 1.02 2.81
N GLY A 152 -29.08 1.95 2.38
CA GLY A 152 -29.29 2.81 1.22
C GLY A 152 -28.25 2.56 0.14
N GLU A 153 -28.54 2.98 -1.09
CA GLU A 153 -27.52 3.06 -2.14
C GLU A 153 -26.45 4.10 -1.75
N VAL A 154 -25.18 3.78 -2.00
CA VAL A 154 -24.05 4.67 -1.76
C VAL A 154 -23.28 4.86 -3.06
N SER A 155 -23.09 6.11 -3.47
CA SER A 155 -22.32 6.49 -4.65
C SER A 155 -21.23 7.48 -4.28
N GLY A 156 -20.08 7.39 -4.94
CA GLY A 156 -18.95 8.30 -4.70
C GLY A 156 -17.75 7.95 -5.55
N ASN A 157 -16.66 8.70 -5.36
CA ASN A 157 -15.38 8.45 -6.00
C ASN A 157 -14.43 7.77 -5.01
N VAL A 158 -13.82 6.66 -5.45
CA VAL A 158 -12.76 5.97 -4.72
C VAL A 158 -11.42 6.59 -5.07
N HIS A 159 -10.66 6.98 -4.06
CA HIS A 159 -9.32 7.51 -4.19
C HIS A 159 -8.33 6.60 -3.47
N PHE A 160 -7.19 6.35 -4.11
CA PHE A 160 -6.04 5.73 -3.48
C PHE A 160 -4.95 6.78 -3.33
N THR A 161 -4.29 6.83 -2.18
CA THR A 161 -3.21 7.78 -1.86
C THR A 161 -1.93 7.04 -1.53
N VAL A 162 -0.82 7.65 -1.91
CA VAL A 162 0.54 7.26 -1.49
C VAL A 162 1.15 8.47 -0.80
N THR A 163 1.52 8.32 0.47
CA THR A 163 2.17 9.35 1.27
C THR A 163 3.55 8.87 1.72
N GLU A 164 4.47 9.81 1.93
CA GLU A 164 5.80 9.54 2.49
C GLU A 164 6.03 10.38 3.74
N SER A 165 6.51 9.73 4.80
CA SER A 165 6.85 10.35 6.08
C SER A 165 8.36 10.37 6.34
N HIS A 166 8.78 11.01 7.44
CA HIS A 166 10.18 11.09 7.88
C HIS A 166 11.17 11.64 6.82
N ILE A 167 10.70 12.50 5.91
CA ILE A 167 11.53 13.06 4.84
C ILE A 167 12.46 14.13 5.45
N PRO A 168 13.80 13.95 5.47
CA PRO A 168 14.71 14.92 6.06
C PRO A 168 14.75 16.18 5.20
N TYR A 169 14.13 17.26 5.68
CA TYR A 169 14.04 18.53 4.99
C TYR A 169 13.86 19.66 6.01
N SER A 170 14.74 20.66 6.00
CA SER A 170 14.62 21.78 6.94
C SER A 170 13.66 22.85 6.42
N TRP A 171 12.61 23.16 7.19
CA TRP A 171 11.58 24.13 6.81
C TRP A 171 10.95 24.78 8.05
N GLN A 172 10.80 26.11 8.05
CA GLN A 172 10.04 26.87 9.06
C GLN A 172 10.30 26.49 10.55
N GLY A 173 11.53 26.06 10.88
CA GLY A 173 11.91 25.63 12.23
C GLY A 173 11.76 24.13 12.54
N LEU A 174 11.33 23.33 11.57
CA LEU A 174 11.28 21.87 11.59
C LEU A 174 12.37 21.27 10.68
N ASP A 175 12.68 19.98 10.88
CA ASP A 175 13.75 19.26 10.17
C ASP A 175 13.27 18.06 9.35
N SER A 176 11.99 17.71 9.45
CA SER A 176 11.37 16.62 8.71
C SER A 176 9.98 17.01 8.19
N LEU A 177 9.53 16.32 7.14
CA LEU A 177 8.15 16.38 6.63
C LEU A 177 7.50 15.00 6.78
N PHE A 178 6.19 15.01 7.03
CA PHE A 178 5.39 13.82 7.30
C PHE A 178 4.14 13.79 6.42
N PHE A 179 3.68 12.58 6.09
CA PHE A 179 2.46 12.32 5.32
C PHE A 179 2.36 13.08 4.00
N VAL A 180 3.50 13.41 3.38
CA VAL A 180 3.53 14.23 2.17
C VAL A 180 2.95 13.42 1.03
N GLU A 181 1.95 13.97 0.34
CA GLU A 181 1.35 13.32 -0.81
C GLU A 181 2.36 13.15 -1.94
N ARG A 182 2.52 11.91 -2.38
CA ARG A 182 3.42 11.53 -3.47
C ARG A 182 2.67 11.13 -4.73
N ALA A 183 1.58 10.39 -4.57
CA ALA A 183 0.71 10.02 -5.68
C ALA A 183 -0.75 9.81 -5.27
N MET A 184 -1.65 10.03 -6.23
CA MET A 184 -3.02 9.53 -6.18
C MET A 184 -3.31 8.59 -7.34
N LEU A 185 -3.90 7.42 -7.07
CA LEU A 185 -4.13 6.37 -8.07
C LEU A 185 -5.64 6.20 -8.36
N PRO A 186 -6.05 6.09 -9.64
CA PRO A 186 -5.23 6.24 -10.85
C PRO A 186 -4.83 7.70 -11.11
N HIS A 187 -5.56 8.64 -10.51
CA HIS A 187 -5.35 10.08 -10.57
C HIS A 187 -6.19 10.78 -9.48
N ALA A 188 -5.98 12.08 -9.26
CA ALA A 188 -6.62 12.84 -8.20
C ALA A 188 -8.16 12.92 -8.25
N PHE A 189 -8.80 12.62 -9.38
CA PHE A 189 -10.27 12.57 -9.50
C PHE A 189 -10.90 11.25 -9.00
N GLY A 190 -10.09 10.22 -8.70
CA GLY A 190 -10.60 8.92 -8.26
C GLY A 190 -11.34 8.14 -9.36
N GLU A 191 -12.04 7.07 -8.96
CA GLU A 191 -12.92 6.26 -9.82
C GLU A 191 -14.33 6.21 -9.23
N GLU A 192 -15.35 6.49 -10.03
CA GLU A 192 -16.74 6.47 -9.58
C GLU A 192 -17.24 5.04 -9.30
N ILE A 193 -17.93 4.87 -8.18
CA ILE A 193 -18.64 3.64 -7.82
C ILE A 193 -20.07 3.94 -7.40
N THR A 194 -20.93 2.95 -7.48
CA THR A 194 -22.26 2.94 -6.88
C THR A 194 -22.54 1.53 -6.38
N LEU A 195 -22.97 1.41 -5.13
CA LEU A 195 -23.19 0.12 -4.46
C LEU A 195 -24.61 0.10 -3.87
N ALA A 196 -25.39 -0.91 -4.25
CA ALA A 196 -26.64 -1.22 -3.56
C ALA A 196 -26.37 -1.76 -2.13
N PRO A 197 -27.38 -1.77 -1.24
CA PRO A 197 -27.22 -2.36 0.09
C PRO A 197 -26.70 -3.81 0.04
N GLY A 198 -25.60 -4.08 0.75
CA GLY A 198 -24.94 -5.39 0.79
C GLY A 198 -24.10 -5.75 -0.43
N GLU A 199 -23.99 -4.86 -1.43
CA GLU A 199 -23.11 -5.04 -2.59
C GLU A 199 -21.66 -4.70 -2.22
N ASP A 200 -20.73 -5.42 -2.85
CA ASP A 200 -19.31 -5.13 -2.78
C ASP A 200 -18.69 -4.90 -4.17
N ILE A 201 -17.59 -4.15 -4.18
CA ILE A 201 -16.73 -3.99 -5.36
C ILE A 201 -15.27 -4.20 -4.96
N THR A 202 -14.49 -4.79 -5.86
CA THR A 202 -13.04 -4.91 -5.71
C THR A 202 -12.34 -4.07 -6.77
N LEU A 203 -11.49 -3.14 -6.31
CA LEU A 203 -10.68 -2.27 -7.16
C LEU A 203 -9.20 -2.59 -6.95
N ASN A 204 -8.47 -2.76 -8.05
CA ASN A 204 -7.02 -2.98 -8.03
C ASN A 204 -6.29 -1.75 -8.61
N ARG A 205 -5.19 -1.34 -7.98
CA ARG A 205 -4.33 -0.24 -8.44
C ARG A 205 -2.88 -0.64 -8.40
N ASN A 206 -2.24 -0.67 -9.55
CA ASN A 206 -0.79 -0.80 -9.60
C ASN A 206 -0.15 0.49 -9.06
N PHE A 207 0.83 0.33 -8.19
CA PHE A 207 1.63 1.42 -7.68
C PHE A 207 3.11 1.24 -8.03
N THR A 208 3.81 2.36 -8.04
CA THR A 208 5.27 2.39 -8.10
C THR A 208 5.74 3.52 -7.18
N ILE A 209 6.58 3.17 -6.21
CA ILE A 209 7.34 4.10 -5.39
C ILE A 209 8.46 4.62 -6.29
N ASP A 210 8.38 5.91 -6.63
CA ASP A 210 9.32 6.54 -7.54
C ASP A 210 10.51 7.06 -6.74
N GLU A 211 11.64 6.36 -6.83
CA GLU A 211 12.90 6.74 -6.18
C GLU A 211 13.43 8.11 -6.68
N THR A 212 12.84 8.70 -7.71
CA THR A 212 13.15 10.07 -8.17
C THR A 212 12.36 11.15 -7.45
N TRP A 213 11.46 10.79 -6.53
CA TRP A 213 10.78 11.77 -5.68
C TRP A 213 11.77 12.64 -4.91
N PRO A 214 11.50 13.95 -4.79
CA PRO A 214 12.37 14.87 -4.07
C PRO A 214 12.60 14.40 -2.64
N TYR A 215 13.87 14.23 -2.27
CA TYR A 215 14.29 13.79 -0.93
C TYR A 215 13.73 12.42 -0.52
N PHE A 216 13.44 11.53 -1.48
CA PHE A 216 13.05 10.15 -1.19
C PHE A 216 14.03 9.49 -0.23
N THR A 217 13.49 8.88 0.81
CA THR A 217 14.25 8.28 1.91
C THR A 217 14.45 6.80 1.68
N GLU A 218 13.35 6.06 1.71
CA GLU A 218 13.24 4.62 1.69
C GLU A 218 11.74 4.25 1.65
N ASP A 219 11.43 2.99 1.36
CA ASP A 219 10.06 2.52 1.15
C ASP A 219 9.30 2.23 2.45
N ASP A 220 9.98 2.03 3.58
CA ASP A 220 9.38 1.84 4.91
C ASP A 220 8.69 3.10 5.48
N ASN A 221 8.92 4.26 4.87
CA ASN A 221 8.23 5.51 5.20
C ASN A 221 6.96 5.75 4.37
N ILE A 222 6.56 4.78 3.53
CA ILE A 222 5.38 4.90 2.67
C ILE A 222 4.12 4.37 3.38
N GLU A 223 3.05 5.15 3.27
CA GLU A 223 1.71 4.75 3.69
C GLU A 223 0.74 4.82 2.50
N PHE A 224 -0.13 3.82 2.41
CA PHE A 224 -1.22 3.78 1.46
C PHE A 224 -2.55 4.09 2.12
N GLY A 225 -3.37 4.88 1.43
CA GLY A 225 -4.76 5.12 1.80
C GLY A 225 -5.71 4.70 0.70
N CYS A 226 -6.93 4.33 1.09
CA CYS A 226 -8.07 4.21 0.19
C CYS A 226 -9.29 4.85 0.86
N PHE A 227 -9.98 5.76 0.19
CA PHE A 227 -11.19 6.38 0.72
C PHE A 227 -12.26 6.58 -0.35
N VAL A 228 -13.53 6.60 0.08
CA VAL A 228 -14.68 6.88 -0.80
C VAL A 228 -15.28 8.23 -0.45
N GLN A 229 -15.28 9.15 -1.41
CA GLN A 229 -15.81 10.50 -1.27
C GLN A 229 -17.12 10.68 -2.03
N GLY A 230 -18.16 11.14 -1.35
CA GLY A 230 -19.45 11.49 -1.95
C GLY A 230 -19.40 12.79 -2.76
N VAL A 231 -20.44 12.99 -3.56
CA VAL A 231 -20.64 14.25 -4.32
C VAL A 231 -20.87 15.47 -3.43
N ASP A 232 -21.29 15.23 -2.20
CA ASP A 232 -21.40 16.21 -1.11
C ASP A 232 -20.03 16.57 -0.48
N LYS A 233 -18.96 15.94 -0.98
CA LYS A 233 -17.56 16.00 -0.51
C LYS A 233 -17.30 15.22 0.77
N GLU A 234 -18.31 14.65 1.42
CA GLU A 234 -18.08 13.87 2.62
C GLU A 234 -17.34 12.57 2.26
N ILE A 235 -16.29 12.26 3.00
CA ILE A 235 -15.59 10.99 2.91
C ILE A 235 -16.31 10.00 3.80
N TYR A 236 -16.92 8.99 3.20
CA TYR A 236 -17.81 8.05 3.88
C TYR A 236 -17.08 6.99 4.69
N GLN A 237 -15.91 6.55 4.22
CA GLN A 237 -15.02 5.62 4.91
C GLN A 237 -13.63 5.70 4.27
N ALA A 238 -12.61 5.34 5.04
CA ALA A 238 -11.26 5.09 4.57
C ALA A 238 -10.66 3.81 5.16
N ALA A 239 -9.56 3.37 4.55
CA ALA A 239 -8.64 2.38 5.10
C ALA A 239 -7.21 2.87 4.87
N VAL A 240 -6.33 2.52 5.80
CA VAL A 240 -4.90 2.87 5.78
C VAL A 240 -4.07 1.59 5.89
N LEU A 241 -2.92 1.58 5.22
CA LEU A 241 -2.01 0.44 5.15
C LEU A 241 -0.57 0.92 5.03
N GLU A 242 0.28 0.58 5.99
CA GLU A 242 1.73 0.82 5.91
C GLU A 242 2.36 -0.07 4.81
N PHE A 243 3.33 0.48 4.08
CA PHE A 243 4.12 -0.30 3.14
C PHE A 243 5.01 -1.31 3.88
N GLY A 244 5.14 -2.54 3.36
CA GLY A 244 6.11 -3.53 3.86
C GLY A 244 5.53 -4.72 4.63
N GLU A 245 4.29 -4.68 5.09
CA GLU A 245 3.58 -5.86 5.60
C GLU A 245 2.65 -6.42 4.50
N PRO A 246 3.04 -7.52 3.80
CA PRO A 246 2.14 -8.16 2.84
C PRO A 246 0.94 -8.76 3.56
N THR A 247 -0.18 -8.04 3.57
CA THR A 247 -1.43 -8.44 4.22
C THR A 247 -2.23 -9.49 3.44
N SER A 248 -1.83 -9.76 2.19
CA SER A 248 -2.32 -10.89 1.41
C SER A 248 -1.25 -11.38 0.44
N VAL A 249 -0.82 -12.63 0.57
CA VAL A 249 -0.08 -13.32 -0.48
C VAL A 249 -1.08 -13.86 -1.50
N GLN A 250 -1.57 -12.99 -2.39
CA GLN A 250 -2.15 -13.46 -3.65
C GLN A 250 -1.03 -13.45 -4.69
N GLU A 251 -0.50 -14.64 -4.99
CA GLU A 251 0.40 -14.87 -6.11
C GLU A 251 -0.38 -14.74 -7.43
N ASP A 252 -0.79 -13.52 -7.78
CA ASP A 252 -1.11 -13.21 -9.17
C ASP A 252 0.21 -13.00 -9.91
N ARG A 253 0.94 -14.10 -10.10
CA ARG A 253 2.17 -14.10 -10.87
C ARG A 253 1.76 -14.21 -12.33
N ASP A 254 1.83 -13.09 -13.04
CA ASP A 254 2.04 -13.09 -14.47
C ASP A 254 3.46 -13.70 -14.70
N LEU A 255 3.53 -15.04 -14.69
CA LEU A 255 4.77 -15.81 -14.55
C LEU A 255 5.67 -15.71 -15.77
N ALA A 256 6.31 -14.57 -16.04
CA ALA A 256 7.34 -14.52 -17.08
C ALA A 256 8.47 -15.53 -16.80
N PHE A 257 9.16 -16.00 -17.85
CA PHE A 257 10.36 -16.84 -17.67
C PHE A 257 11.40 -16.09 -16.83
N PHE A 258 11.64 -16.56 -15.61
CA PHE A 258 12.48 -15.83 -14.65
C PHE A 258 13.33 -16.78 -13.80
N LEU A 259 14.59 -16.42 -13.62
CA LEU A 259 15.56 -17.14 -12.81
C LEU A 259 16.05 -16.26 -11.66
N SER A 260 15.94 -16.77 -10.44
CA SER A 260 16.55 -16.17 -9.24
C SER A 260 17.40 -17.17 -8.47
N THR A 261 18.45 -16.66 -7.84
CA THR A 261 19.37 -17.41 -7.00
C THR A 261 19.88 -16.45 -5.92
N PRO A 262 20.20 -16.94 -4.71
CA PRO A 262 20.97 -16.17 -3.74
C PRO A 262 22.25 -15.65 -4.38
N ALA A 263 22.62 -14.41 -4.09
CA ALA A 263 23.87 -13.83 -4.59
C ALA A 263 25.11 -14.57 -4.02
N VAL A 264 24.97 -15.14 -2.82
CA VAL A 264 26.03 -15.80 -2.06
C VAL A 264 25.48 -17.06 -1.40
N ILE A 265 26.20 -18.18 -1.52
CA ILE A 265 25.93 -19.42 -0.79
C ILE A 265 27.20 -20.00 -0.18
N SER A 266 27.02 -20.80 0.89
CA SER A 266 28.04 -21.72 1.36
C SER A 266 27.81 -23.08 0.71
N LYS A 267 27.43 -24.12 1.47
CA LYS A 267 27.34 -25.50 0.96
C LYS A 267 26.05 -25.83 0.20
N LYS A 268 24.96 -25.09 0.47
CA LYS A 268 23.63 -25.32 -0.10
C LYS A 268 22.94 -24.00 -0.42
N GLY A 269 22.05 -24.03 -1.40
CA GLY A 269 21.16 -22.92 -1.75
C GLY A 269 19.90 -23.45 -2.43
N SER A 270 18.96 -22.54 -2.72
CA SER A 270 17.78 -22.84 -3.53
C SER A 270 17.76 -21.89 -4.72
N VAL A 271 17.45 -22.40 -5.90
CA VAL A 271 17.23 -21.63 -7.12
C VAL A 271 15.74 -21.58 -7.36
N GLU A 272 15.23 -20.39 -7.68
CA GLU A 272 13.86 -20.23 -8.13
C GLU A 272 13.83 -20.07 -9.66
N LEU A 273 13.00 -20.88 -10.33
CA LEU A 273 12.73 -20.79 -11.75
C LEU A 273 11.22 -20.67 -11.98
N SER A 274 10.78 -19.61 -12.64
CA SER A 274 9.38 -19.40 -13.02
C SER A 274 9.16 -19.64 -14.52
N LEU A 275 8.05 -20.30 -14.87
CA LEU A 275 7.61 -20.58 -16.24
C LEU A 275 6.15 -20.13 -16.44
N ASN A 276 5.86 -19.40 -17.52
CA ASN A 276 4.48 -19.03 -17.92
C ASN A 276 3.71 -20.19 -18.55
N ALA A 277 4.41 -21.18 -19.07
CA ALA A 277 3.86 -22.35 -19.73
C ALA A 277 4.77 -23.56 -19.50
N ALA A 278 4.23 -24.77 -19.61
CA ALA A 278 5.03 -25.97 -19.53
C ALA A 278 6.12 -25.97 -20.62
N ALA A 279 7.37 -26.26 -20.24
CA ALA A 279 8.52 -26.18 -21.14
C ALA A 279 9.65 -27.13 -20.74
N ASP A 280 10.44 -27.54 -21.73
CA ASP A 280 11.73 -28.21 -21.48
C ASP A 280 12.76 -27.19 -20.98
N VAL A 281 13.30 -27.46 -19.79
CA VAL A 281 14.24 -26.61 -19.06
C VAL A 281 15.62 -27.28 -19.01
N ASP A 282 16.68 -26.54 -19.32
CA ASP A 282 18.05 -26.83 -18.87
C ASP A 282 18.48 -25.76 -17.86
N LEU A 283 18.72 -26.19 -16.61
CA LEU A 283 19.29 -25.38 -15.55
C LEU A 283 20.67 -25.93 -15.19
N SER A 284 21.70 -25.14 -15.50
CA SER A 284 23.09 -25.56 -15.41
C SER A 284 23.95 -24.50 -14.71
N LEU A 285 24.92 -24.95 -13.91
CA LEU A 285 25.90 -24.11 -13.24
C LEU A 285 27.23 -24.14 -13.99
N TYR A 286 27.84 -22.97 -14.17
CA TYR A 286 29.09 -22.74 -14.88
C TYR A 286 30.12 -22.07 -13.98
N ASN A 287 31.41 -22.38 -14.15
CA ASN A 287 32.48 -21.62 -13.49
C ASN A 287 32.80 -20.32 -14.25
N ALA A 288 33.68 -19.48 -13.69
CA ALA A 288 34.08 -18.21 -14.28
C ALA A 288 34.76 -18.32 -15.67
N LEU A 289 35.21 -19.51 -16.07
CA LEU A 289 35.78 -19.79 -17.40
C LEU A 289 34.73 -20.26 -18.41
N GLY A 290 33.45 -20.33 -18.01
CA GLY A 290 32.35 -20.78 -18.87
C GLY A 290 32.23 -22.30 -19.00
N ASN A 291 32.94 -23.09 -18.19
CA ASN A 291 32.80 -24.54 -18.19
C ASN A 291 31.59 -24.94 -17.34
N LYS A 292 30.71 -25.82 -17.87
CA LYS A 292 29.60 -26.41 -17.11
C LYS A 292 30.18 -27.28 -16.00
N VAL A 293 29.90 -26.94 -14.75
CA VAL A 293 30.36 -27.68 -13.57
C VAL A 293 29.28 -28.58 -12.98
N LYS A 294 28.00 -28.27 -13.20
CA LYS A 294 26.88 -29.07 -12.69
C LYS A 294 25.61 -28.84 -13.51
N SER A 295 24.83 -29.90 -13.73
CA SER A 295 23.43 -29.79 -14.14
C SER A 295 22.57 -29.82 -12.89
N LEU A 296 21.72 -28.83 -12.68
CA LEU A 296 20.78 -28.79 -11.55
C LEU A 296 19.43 -29.38 -11.95
N TYR A 297 19.00 -29.13 -13.18
CA TYR A 297 17.78 -29.71 -13.74
C TYR A 297 17.90 -29.81 -15.26
N ALA A 298 17.34 -30.87 -15.85
CA ALA A 298 17.21 -31.05 -17.29
C ALA A 298 15.96 -31.90 -17.59
N GLY A 299 14.94 -31.30 -18.19
CA GLY A 299 13.67 -32.00 -18.49
C GLY A 299 12.46 -31.05 -18.56
N ALA A 300 11.28 -31.63 -18.66
CA ALA A 300 10.02 -30.88 -18.73
C ALA A 300 9.55 -30.42 -17.34
N LEU A 301 9.24 -29.13 -17.21
CA LEU A 301 8.57 -28.54 -16.06
C LEU A 301 7.23 -27.93 -16.49
N GLU A 302 6.22 -28.08 -15.63
CA GLU A 302 4.91 -27.45 -15.82
C GLU A 302 4.99 -25.92 -15.64
N ALA A 303 3.96 -25.20 -16.08
CA ALA A 303 3.81 -23.79 -15.76
C ALA A 303 3.78 -23.60 -14.23
N GLY A 304 4.45 -22.57 -13.72
CA GLY A 304 4.59 -22.36 -12.27
C GLY A 304 5.98 -21.97 -11.82
N VAL A 305 6.13 -21.90 -10.50
CA VAL A 305 7.39 -21.60 -9.81
C VAL A 305 8.00 -22.90 -9.31
N HIS A 306 9.27 -23.10 -9.62
CA HIS A 306 10.02 -24.31 -9.29
C HIS A 306 11.21 -23.96 -8.42
N TYR A 307 11.30 -24.59 -7.25
CA TYR A 307 12.42 -24.47 -6.34
C TYR A 307 13.37 -25.65 -6.53
N ILE A 308 14.58 -25.38 -7.03
CA ILE A 308 15.58 -26.39 -7.36
C ILE A 308 16.74 -26.27 -6.38
N ALA A 309 17.00 -27.34 -5.63
CA ALA A 309 18.07 -27.38 -4.65
C ALA A 309 19.45 -27.30 -5.34
N LEU A 310 20.29 -26.40 -4.86
CA LEU A 310 21.68 -26.24 -5.29
C LEU A 310 22.63 -26.75 -4.19
N GLU A 311 23.17 -27.93 -4.39
CA GLU A 311 24.21 -28.51 -3.53
C GLU A 311 25.60 -28.11 -4.06
N ALA A 312 26.30 -27.26 -3.31
CA ALA A 312 27.58 -26.64 -3.66
C ALA A 312 28.76 -27.13 -2.79
N GLY A 313 28.53 -28.02 -1.82
CA GLY A 313 29.55 -28.45 -0.85
C GLY A 313 30.82 -29.08 -1.45
N THR A 314 30.79 -29.56 -2.69
CA THR A 314 31.95 -30.11 -3.41
C THR A 314 32.59 -29.15 -4.40
N LEU A 315 32.02 -27.96 -4.57
CA LEU A 315 32.53 -26.93 -5.47
C LEU A 315 33.52 -26.03 -4.72
N PRO A 316 34.67 -25.68 -5.33
CA PRO A 316 35.59 -24.71 -4.75
C PRO A 316 34.94 -23.34 -4.52
N ARG A 317 35.42 -22.58 -3.52
CA ARG A 317 35.11 -21.15 -3.42
C ARG A 317 35.41 -20.41 -4.72
N GLY A 318 34.51 -19.51 -5.10
CA GLY A 318 34.68 -18.73 -6.32
C GLY A 318 33.36 -18.21 -6.88
N THR A 319 33.48 -17.50 -8.00
CA THR A 319 32.32 -17.01 -8.76
C THR A 319 31.85 -18.05 -9.76
N TYR A 320 30.53 -18.26 -9.79
CA TYR A 320 29.81 -19.15 -10.67
C TYR A 320 28.69 -18.41 -11.36
N PHE A 321 28.21 -18.99 -12.46
CA PHE A 321 27.10 -18.47 -13.25
C PHE A 321 26.07 -19.56 -13.43
N LEU A 322 24.85 -19.29 -12.97
CA LEU A 322 23.72 -20.14 -13.18
C LEU A 322 23.04 -19.73 -14.48
N ARG A 323 22.78 -20.69 -15.36
CA ARG A 323 22.07 -20.46 -16.63
C ARG A 323 20.83 -21.33 -16.70
N ALA A 324 19.69 -20.72 -16.99
CA ALA A 324 18.44 -21.41 -17.29
C ALA A 324 18.03 -21.11 -18.74
N THR A 325 17.65 -22.15 -19.47
CA THR A 325 17.06 -22.01 -20.81
C THR A 325 15.76 -22.80 -20.89
N ALA A 326 14.70 -22.20 -21.40
CA ALA A 326 13.43 -22.86 -21.71
C ALA A 326 12.63 -22.06 -22.75
N ALA A 327 11.90 -22.73 -23.64
CA ALA A 327 10.99 -22.11 -24.60
C ALA A 327 11.56 -20.89 -25.37
N GLY A 328 12.86 -20.92 -25.73
CA GLY A 328 13.55 -19.83 -26.43
C GLY A 328 14.08 -18.70 -25.53
N HIS A 329 13.78 -18.72 -24.23
CA HIS A 329 14.35 -17.82 -23.25
C HIS A 329 15.68 -18.33 -22.70
N ASN A 330 16.56 -17.40 -22.31
CA ASN A 330 17.85 -17.68 -21.69
C ASN A 330 18.11 -16.63 -20.61
N GLN A 331 18.33 -17.05 -19.37
CA GLN A 331 18.72 -16.16 -18.28
C GLN A 331 19.96 -16.68 -17.58
N ILE A 332 20.82 -15.73 -17.20
CA ILE A 332 22.05 -15.98 -16.45
C ILE A 332 21.99 -15.19 -15.14
N ARG A 333 22.43 -15.81 -14.05
CA ARG A 333 22.61 -15.16 -12.74
C ARG A 333 23.97 -15.48 -12.16
N LYS A 334 24.59 -14.49 -11.53
CA LYS A 334 25.86 -14.64 -10.83
C LYS A 334 25.62 -15.21 -9.43
N LEU A 335 26.51 -16.10 -9.01
CA LEU A 335 26.50 -16.73 -7.69
C LEU A 335 27.93 -16.76 -7.13
N LEU A 336 28.09 -16.42 -5.86
CA LEU A 336 29.35 -16.54 -5.12
C LEU A 336 29.30 -17.72 -4.15
N ILE A 337 30.28 -18.63 -4.23
CA ILE A 337 30.45 -19.74 -3.29
C ILE A 337 31.63 -19.42 -2.36
N LEU A 338 31.43 -19.50 -1.04
CA LEU A 338 32.37 -18.96 -0.04
C LEU A 338 33.19 -19.99 0.77
N HIS A 339 32.92 -21.30 0.70
CA HIS A 339 33.57 -22.30 1.55
C HIS A 339 34.77 -23.02 0.93
#